data_AF-A0A962YFS5-F1
#
_entry.id   AF-A0A962YFS5-F1
#
_cell.length_a   1.000
_cell.length_b   1.000
_cell.length_c   1.000
_cell.angle_alpha   90.00
_cell.angle_beta   90.00
_cell.angle_gamma   90.00
#
_symmetry.space_group_name_H-M   'P 1'
#
loop_
_entity.id
_entity.type
_entity.pdbx_description
1 polymer ?
#
loop_
_entity_poly.entity_id
_entity_poly.type
_entity_poly.pdbx_seq_one_letter_code
_entity_poly.pdbx_strand_id
1 'polypeptide(L)'
;MQELQDKEPDLLEAVVDSIESEDNQALTQTLEDLQPGDIAHVLESLPPSEREPVWECLEPETRGEVLVELRDEVRETVIEQMSTRELMQAIEDLDAGELAYILDSMP
;
A
#
# COMPACT_ATOMS: atom_id res chain seq x y z
N MET A 1 -23.23 -3.17 0.90
CA MET A 1 -21.89 -2.57 0.78
C MET A 1 -21.71 -2.18 -0.68
N GLN A 2 -22.25 -1.01 -1.06
CA GLN A 2 -22.37 -0.59 -2.46
C GLN A 2 -22.00 0.90 -2.64
N GLU A 3 -21.35 1.51 -1.63
CA GLU A 3 -20.98 2.94 -1.65
C GLU A 3 -19.50 3.18 -1.99
N LEU A 4 -18.66 2.14 -2.04
CA LEU A 4 -17.23 2.26 -2.37
C LEU A 4 -16.98 2.36 -3.89
N GLN A 5 -17.80 1.68 -4.71
CA GLN A 5 -17.65 1.65 -6.17
C GLN A 5 -17.85 3.00 -6.88
N ASP A 6 -18.51 3.96 -6.24
CA ASP A 6 -18.72 5.29 -6.82
C ASP A 6 -17.60 6.29 -6.47
N LYS A 7 -16.66 5.95 -5.56
CA LYS A 7 -15.56 6.82 -5.13
C LYS A 7 -14.17 6.39 -5.61
N GLU A 8 -14.03 5.15 -6.09
CA GLU A 8 -12.77 4.60 -6.61
C GLU A 8 -12.06 5.49 -7.65
N PRO A 9 -12.74 6.05 -8.68
CA PRO A 9 -12.06 6.91 -9.65
C PRO A 9 -11.58 8.24 -9.05
N ASP A 10 -12.36 8.84 -8.15
CA ASP A 10 -12.01 10.11 -7.50
C ASP A 10 -10.81 9.95 -6.55
N LEU A 11 -10.69 8.79 -5.90
CA LEU A 11 -9.57 8.50 -5.00
C LEU A 11 -8.25 8.35 -5.76
N LEU A 12 -8.26 7.57 -6.84
CA LEU A 12 -7.05 7.35 -7.63
C LEU A 12 -6.57 8.67 -8.26
N GLU A 13 -7.50 9.50 -8.76
CA GLU A 13 -7.18 10.83 -9.27
C GLU A 13 -6.53 11.71 -8.20
N ALA A 14 -7.08 11.75 -6.98
CA ALA A 14 -6.51 12.53 -5.88
C ALA A 14 -5.10 12.07 -5.48
N VAL A 15 -4.86 10.76 -5.48
CA VAL A 15 -3.53 10.18 -5.20
C VAL A 15 -2.53 10.55 -6.29
N VAL A 16 -2.91 10.38 -7.56
CA VAL A 16 -2.05 10.71 -8.71
C VAL A 16 -1.74 12.22 -8.72
N ASP A 17 -2.73 13.08 -8.53
CA ASP A 17 -2.53 14.54 -8.46
C ASP A 17 -1.55 14.92 -7.34
N SER A 18 -1.63 14.25 -6.19
CA SER A 18 -0.72 14.49 -5.06
C SER A 18 0.71 14.05 -5.37
N ILE A 19 0.88 12.93 -6.09
CA ILE A 19 2.19 12.46 -6.56
C ILE A 19 2.78 13.43 -7.59
N GLU A 20 2.00 13.82 -8.61
CA GLU A 20 2.45 14.71 -9.69
C GLU A 20 2.83 16.11 -9.18
N SER A 21 2.16 16.56 -8.12
CA SER A 21 2.45 17.84 -7.47
C SER A 21 3.50 17.76 -6.36
N GLU A 22 4.05 16.57 -6.09
CA GLU A 22 4.99 16.30 -4.99
C GLU A 22 4.45 16.74 -3.61
N ASP A 23 3.13 16.75 -3.43
CA ASP A 23 2.47 17.14 -2.19
C ASP A 23 2.27 15.93 -1.27
N ASN A 24 3.37 15.51 -0.63
CA ASN A 24 3.35 14.41 0.33
C ASN A 24 2.38 14.65 1.49
N GLN A 25 2.10 15.91 1.86
CA GLN A 25 1.18 16.20 2.94
C GLN A 25 -0.27 15.90 2.54
N ALA A 26 -0.66 16.27 1.32
CA ALA A 26 -1.96 15.91 0.75
C ALA A 26 -2.08 14.40 0.53
N LEU A 27 -1.01 13.75 0.06
CA LEU A 27 -0.96 12.31 -0.12
C LEU A 27 -1.15 11.58 1.22
N THR A 28 -0.37 11.90 2.25
CA THR A 28 -0.52 11.28 3.58
C THR A 28 -1.93 11.46 4.13
N GLN A 29 -2.49 12.67 4.10
CA GLN A 29 -3.86 12.92 4.58
C GLN A 29 -4.90 12.06 3.83
N THR A 30 -4.71 11.90 2.52
CA THR A 30 -5.60 11.04 1.72
C THR A 30 -5.50 9.59 2.14
N LEU A 31 -4.29 9.09 2.41
CA LEU A 31 -4.04 7.70 2.78
C LEU A 31 -4.47 7.36 4.23
N GLU A 32 -4.37 8.31 5.16
CA GLU A 32 -4.76 8.12 6.57
C GLU A 32 -6.25 7.79 6.75
N ASP A 33 -7.10 8.24 5.82
CA ASP A 33 -8.55 7.98 5.84
C ASP A 33 -8.94 6.64 5.17
N LEU A 34 -7.99 5.93 4.56
CA LEU A 34 -8.25 4.71 3.80
C LEU A 34 -8.08 3.43 4.62
N GLN A 35 -8.85 2.40 4.26
CA GLN A 35 -8.58 1.06 4.77
C GLN A 35 -7.37 0.45 4.02
N PRO A 36 -6.65 -0.51 4.64
CA PRO A 36 -5.52 -1.18 3.99
C PRO A 36 -5.86 -1.78 2.62
N GLY A 37 -7.07 -2.34 2.47
CA GLY A 37 -7.54 -2.88 1.18
C GLY A 37 -7.74 -1.82 0.09
N ASP A 38 -8.15 -0.61 0.47
CA ASP A 38 -8.29 0.50 -0.49
C ASP A 38 -6.91 1.00 -0.93
N ILE A 39 -5.94 1.07 0.00
CA ILE A 39 -4.55 1.42 -0.29
C ILE A 39 -3.90 0.35 -1.20
N ALA A 40 -4.14 -0.93 -0.92
CA ALA A 40 -3.70 -2.03 -1.77
C ALA A 40 -4.26 -1.87 -3.20
N HIS A 41 -5.55 -1.54 -3.32
CA HIS A 41 -6.17 -1.30 -4.62
C HIS A 41 -5.55 -0.11 -5.38
N VAL A 42 -5.23 0.98 -4.68
CA VAL A 42 -4.50 2.12 -5.25
C VAL A 42 -3.13 1.67 -5.77
N LEU A 43 -2.33 0.98 -4.95
CA LEU A 43 -1.01 0.49 -5.36
C LEU A 43 -1.07 -0.46 -6.56
N GLU A 44 -2.09 -1.32 -6.63
CA GLU A 44 -2.34 -2.22 -7.76
C GLU A 44 -2.69 -1.47 -9.05
N SER A 45 -3.36 -0.32 -8.92
CA SER A 45 -3.80 0.51 -10.04
C SER A 45 -2.69 1.44 -10.55
N LEU A 46 -1.68 1.72 -9.73
CA LEU A 46 -0.54 2.56 -10.08
C LEU A 46 0.54 1.79 -10.88
N PRO A 47 1.22 2.46 -11.82
CA PRO A 47 2.44 1.92 -12.41
C PRO A 47 3.54 1.77 -11.34
N PRO A 48 4.48 0.82 -11.48
CA PRO A 48 5.49 0.55 -10.46
C PRO A 48 6.29 1.77 -9.99
N SER A 49 6.58 2.72 -10.89
CA SER A 49 7.32 3.95 -10.59
C SER A 49 6.58 4.94 -9.69
N GLU A 50 5.25 4.81 -9.53
CA GLU A 50 4.42 5.71 -8.73
C GLU A 50 4.01 5.09 -7.39
N ARG A 51 4.41 3.83 -7.12
CA ARG A 51 4.10 3.15 -5.86
C ARG A 51 4.95 3.63 -4.70
N GLU A 52 6.21 3.98 -4.94
CA GLU A 52 7.16 4.38 -3.91
C GLU A 52 6.68 5.59 -3.09
N PRO A 53 6.20 6.72 -3.68
CA PRO A 53 5.67 7.84 -2.91
C PRO A 53 4.49 7.47 -2.01
N VAL A 54 3.57 6.62 -2.49
CA VAL A 54 2.44 6.13 -1.70
C VAL A 54 2.95 5.28 -0.54
N TRP A 55 3.85 4.35 -0.82
CA TRP A 55 4.43 3.43 0.15
C TRP A 55 5.20 4.13 1.26
N GLU A 56 6.00 5.13 0.91
CA GLU A 56 6.79 5.93 1.85
C GLU A 56 5.90 6.76 2.80
N CYS A 57 4.70 7.14 2.37
CA CYS A 57 3.74 7.89 3.18
C CYS A 57 2.95 7.03 4.19
N LEU A 58 3.06 5.70 4.13
CA LEU A 58 2.38 4.80 5.07
C LEU A 58 3.18 4.61 6.35
N GLU A 59 2.48 4.61 7.49
CA GLU A 59 3.04 4.19 8.77
C GLU A 59 3.40 2.68 8.72
N PRO A 60 4.44 2.23 9.44
CA PRO A 60 4.91 0.85 9.40
C PRO A 60 3.83 -0.20 9.69
N GLU A 61 2.94 0.08 10.63
CA GLU A 61 1.85 -0.81 11.05
C GLU A 61 0.86 -1.02 9.88
N THR A 62 0.51 0.07 9.19
CA THR A 62 -0.36 0.05 8.01
C THR A 62 0.29 -0.70 6.85
N ARG A 63 1.61 -0.59 6.67
CA ARG A 63 2.32 -1.33 5.60
C ARG A 63 2.13 -2.83 5.70
N GLY A 64 2.14 -3.38 6.92
CA GLY A 64 1.88 -4.81 7.15
C GLY A 64 0.51 -5.23 6.66
N GLU A 65 -0.52 -4.53 7.10
CA GLU A 65 -1.91 -4.80 6.70
C GLU A 65 -2.09 -4.65 5.18
N VAL A 66 -1.49 -3.63 4.57
CA VAL A 66 -1.51 -3.42 3.12
C VAL A 66 -0.82 -4.57 2.39
N LEU A 67 0.33 -5.06 2.89
CA LEU A 67 1.00 -6.21 2.29
C LEU A 67 0.08 -7.43 2.28
N VAL A 68 -0.75 -7.66 3.30
CA VAL A 68 -1.68 -8.80 3.35
C VAL A 68 -2.79 -8.65 2.31
N GLU A 69 -3.29 -7.43 2.09
CA GLU A 69 -4.40 -7.17 1.16
C GLU A 69 -3.98 -7.18 -0.32
N LEU A 70 -2.70 -6.91 -0.62
CA LEU A 70 -2.17 -6.94 -2.00
C LEU A 70 -2.32 -8.32 -2.65
N ARG A 71 -2.56 -8.33 -3.97
CA ARG A 71 -2.41 -9.54 -4.79
C ARG A 71 -0.95 -9.97 -4.88
N ASP A 72 -0.74 -11.28 -4.99
CA ASP A 72 0.57 -11.93 -5.00
C ASP A 72 1.59 -11.23 -5.91
N GLU A 73 1.25 -11.02 -7.18
CA GLU A 73 2.14 -10.41 -8.18
C GLU A 73 2.60 -9.00 -7.77
N VAL A 74 1.72 -8.21 -7.16
CA VAL A 74 2.06 -6.84 -6.74
C VAL A 74 2.82 -6.87 -5.41
N ARG A 75 2.38 -7.70 -4.45
CA ARG A 75 3.08 -7.92 -3.17
C ARG A 75 4.54 -8.31 -3.40
N GLU A 76 4.81 -9.28 -4.27
CA GLU A 76 6.17 -9.71 -4.62
C GLU A 76 7.01 -8.51 -5.10
N THR A 77 6.50 -7.73 -6.05
CA THR A 77 7.23 -6.58 -6.59
C THR A 77 7.47 -5.48 -5.56
N VAL A 78 6.56 -5.29 -4.60
CA VAL A 78 6.74 -4.33 -3.50
C VAL A 78 7.80 -4.85 -2.54
N ILE A 79 7.73 -6.11 -2.12
CA ILE A 79 8.72 -6.75 -1.22
C ILE A 79 10.14 -6.71 -1.82
N GLU A 80 10.29 -6.97 -3.13
CA GLU A 80 11.59 -6.90 -3.82
C GLU A 80 12.25 -5.52 -3.78
N GLN A 81 11.46 -4.45 -3.66
CA GLN A 81 11.94 -3.07 -3.59
C GLN A 81 12.26 -2.64 -2.16
N MET A 82 11.78 -3.37 -1.15
CA MET A 82 11.98 -3.04 0.26
C MET A 82 13.39 -3.40 0.75
N SER A 83 13.90 -2.59 1.66
CA SER A 83 15.07 -3.01 2.45
C SER A 83 14.67 -4.08 3.47
N THR A 84 15.58 -4.96 3.86
CA THR A 84 15.32 -5.96 4.91
C THR A 84 14.82 -5.33 6.22
N ARG A 85 15.32 -4.14 6.58
CA ARG A 85 14.87 -3.44 7.79
C ARG A 85 13.41 -3.03 7.68
N GLU A 86 13.03 -2.50 6.53
CA GLU A 86 11.68 -2.03 6.28
C GLU A 86 10.69 -3.18 6.25
N LEU A 87 11.06 -4.30 5.60
CA LEU A 87 10.25 -5.51 5.62
C LEU A 87 10.04 -6.01 7.06
N MET A 88 11.11 -6.03 7.86
CA MET A 88 11.01 -6.42 9.28
C MET A 88 10.08 -5.51 10.09
N GLN A 89 10.02 -4.22 9.79
CA GLN A 89 9.10 -3.27 10.45
C GLN A 89 7.67 -3.49 9.99
N ALA A 90 7.45 -3.65 8.70
CA ALA A 90 6.11 -3.87 8.14
C ALA A 90 5.45 -5.16 8.67
N ILE A 91 6.24 -6.21 8.93
CA ILE A 91 5.70 -7.48 9.42
C ILE A 91 5.71 -7.62 10.95
N GLU A 92 6.18 -6.61 11.70
CA GLU A 92 6.38 -6.73 13.16
C GLU A 92 5.09 -6.99 13.92
N ASP A 93 3.99 -6.35 13.49
CA ASP A 93 2.68 -6.43 14.15
C ASP A 93 1.73 -7.47 13.55
N LEU A 94 2.15 -8.17 12.49
CA LEU A 94 1.36 -9.20 11.84
C LEU A 94 1.24 -10.46 12.70
N ASP A 95 0.08 -11.11 12.65
CA ASP A 95 -0.13 -12.38 13.34
C ASP A 95 0.55 -13.56 12.62
N ALA A 96 0.59 -14.73 13.27
CA ALA A 96 1.27 -15.89 12.73
C ALA A 96 0.68 -16.40 11.40
N GLY A 97 -0.62 -16.20 11.15
CA GLY A 97 -1.28 -16.57 9.90
C GLY A 97 -0.95 -15.59 8.79
N GLU A 98 -0.99 -14.29 9.08
CA GLU A 98 -0.62 -13.22 8.15
C GLU A 98 0.87 -13.31 7.77
N LEU A 99 1.75 -13.53 8.74
CA LEU A 99 3.17 -13.77 8.49
C LEU A 99 3.38 -14.98 7.57
N ALA A 100 2.67 -16.09 7.80
CA ALA A 100 2.78 -17.26 6.95
C ALA A 100 2.34 -16.97 5.50
N TYR A 101 1.36 -16.07 5.32
CA TYR A 101 0.93 -15.63 4.01
C TYR A 101 1.98 -14.74 3.32
N ILE A 102 2.54 -13.76 4.01
CA ILE A 102 3.60 -12.90 3.46
C ILE A 102 4.87 -13.70 3.11
N LEU A 103 5.23 -14.70 3.91
CA LEU A 103 6.39 -15.56 3.66
C LEU A 103 6.31 -16.32 2.33
N ASP A 104 5.11 -16.63 1.83
CA ASP A 104 4.92 -17.33 0.54
C ASP A 104 5.24 -16.43 -0.66
N SER A 105 5.20 -15.11 -0.47
CA SER A 105 5.51 -14.08 -1.50
C SER A 105 6.92 -13.51 -1.40
N MET A 106 7.82 -14.14 -0.64
CA MET A 106 9.23 -13.73 -0.58
C MET A 106 10.07 -14.47 -1.65
N PRO A 107 11.04 -13.79 -2.29
CA PRO A 107 11.90 -14.39 -3.33
C PRO A 107 12.91 -15.43 -2.79
#